data_AF-A0AAE3AIB8-F1
#
_entry.id   AF-A0AAE3AIB8-F1
#
_cell.length_a   1.000
_cell.length_b   1.000
_cell.length_c   1.000
_cell.angle_alpha   90.00
_cell.angle_beta   90.00
_cell.angle_gamma   90.00
#
_symmetry.space_group_name_H-M   'P 1'
#
loop_
_entity.id
_entity.type
_entity.pdbx_description
1 polymer ?
#
loop_
_entity_poly.entity_id
_entity_poly.type
_entity_poly.pdbx_seq_one_letter_code
_entity_poly.pdbx_strand_id
1 'polypeptide(L)'
;MEAEIHTQEISLDSFDENGQLRMSFPFAYKDAVYVDDETGDIYDYSAWCQIVRVRAYDAAGHVTTCNALLYDTVYGQKMYEESGFKDARYSDGTIRGDILALDPLWDEKTATMLGASFFITDDMLDENGNLHVRATLARDANPVIYNGVRYLPQEGSRQVEFDIAIRQGVNLTYVKTLSSAFAENDFGTVYKLYLYYLPDTEPSSLRFDDERIADGAVIYTNEDAFTVSGDITSLYGNVGLKINGNQLLYPSGDLNVLAEPITQVFFYGAQLQEGENVVTVEFTDEATGAATTVAFTVVKDTAAPEAPVIAQGGDGKVTLTAAEEDVTLYYSYDGTEWVLYTGPFAPTATPVYAKAVDRAGNESAVSRLAVQVTASQPVQTGDAAPVAVYTALLLTAAAALAAAPVLRRRRVK
;
A
#
# COMPACT_ATOMS: atom_id res chain seq x y z
N MET A 1 -24.92 -2.43 11.73
CA MET A 1 -25.22 -1.00 11.94
C MET A 1 -24.87 -0.29 10.64
N GLU A 2 -25.75 0.53 10.07
CA GLU A 2 -25.44 1.28 8.83
C GLU A 2 -24.31 2.28 9.10
N ALA A 3 -23.32 2.37 8.18
CA ALA A 3 -22.23 3.32 8.30
C ALA A 3 -22.77 4.75 8.14
N GLU A 4 -22.47 5.65 9.08
CA GLU A 4 -22.76 7.06 8.95
C GLU A 4 -21.80 7.67 7.92
N ILE A 5 -22.30 8.06 6.76
CA ILE A 5 -21.50 8.64 5.68
C ILE A 5 -21.61 10.17 5.79
N HIS A 6 -20.49 10.82 6.13
CA HIS A 6 -20.35 12.27 6.08
C HIS A 6 -19.59 12.69 4.82
N THR A 7 -20.13 13.65 4.08
CA THR A 7 -19.51 14.20 2.87
C THR A 7 -19.15 15.67 3.11
N GLN A 8 -17.90 16.04 2.87
CA GLN A 8 -17.43 17.43 2.86
C GLN A 8 -16.77 17.72 1.52
N GLU A 9 -17.14 18.83 0.87
CA GLU A 9 -16.43 19.31 -0.32
C GLU A 9 -15.07 19.86 0.10
N ILE A 10 -14.01 19.34 -0.53
CA ILE A 10 -12.62 19.75 -0.29
C ILE A 10 -12.22 20.71 -1.42
N SER A 11 -11.65 21.86 -1.05
CA SER A 11 -11.06 22.83 -1.97
C SER A 11 -9.58 23.05 -1.65
N LEU A 12 -8.86 23.77 -2.51
CA LEU A 12 -7.47 24.19 -2.27
C LEU A 12 -7.31 24.96 -0.94
N ASP A 13 -8.35 25.67 -0.49
CA ASP A 13 -8.36 26.43 0.76
C ASP A 13 -8.62 25.55 2.00
N SER A 14 -8.90 24.26 1.82
CA SER A 14 -9.13 23.31 2.92
C SER A 14 -7.84 22.76 3.52
N PHE A 15 -6.70 23.05 2.89
CA PHE A 15 -5.38 22.62 3.32
C PHE A 15 -4.68 23.75 4.09
N ASP A 16 -4.01 23.42 5.19
CA ASP A 16 -3.18 24.39 5.90
C ASP A 16 -1.83 24.65 5.19
N GLU A 17 -1.01 25.51 5.78
CA GLU A 17 0.29 25.90 5.25
C GLU A 17 1.28 24.73 5.07
N ASN A 18 1.03 23.59 5.73
CA ASN A 18 1.81 22.37 5.62
C ASN A 18 1.17 21.34 4.66
N GLY A 19 0.06 21.69 4.01
CA GLY A 19 -0.69 20.80 3.14
C GLY A 19 -1.56 19.79 3.89
N GLN A 20 -1.86 20.02 5.18
CA GLN A 20 -2.73 19.14 5.95
C GLN A 20 -4.20 19.54 5.77
N LEU A 21 -5.06 18.57 5.44
CA LEU A 21 -6.50 18.77 5.37
C LEU A 21 -7.10 18.67 6.78
N ARG A 22 -7.68 19.77 7.28
CA ARG A 22 -8.47 19.74 8.52
C ARG A 22 -9.93 19.59 8.19
N MET A 23 -10.49 18.42 8.48
CA MET A 23 -11.92 18.16 8.36
C MET A 23 -12.59 18.32 9.71
N SER A 24 -13.79 18.89 9.74
CA SER A 24 -14.59 19.04 10.95
C SER A 24 -16.00 18.61 10.61
N PHE A 25 -16.37 17.44 11.11
CA PHE A 25 -17.70 16.87 10.90
C PHE A 25 -18.47 16.88 12.21
N PRO A 26 -19.75 17.26 12.20
CA PRO A 26 -20.66 16.85 13.24
C PRO A 26 -20.89 15.35 13.05
N PHE A 27 -20.05 14.53 13.70
CA PHE A 27 -20.37 13.13 13.86
C PHE A 27 -21.33 13.02 15.03
N ALA A 28 -22.45 12.30 14.86
CA ALA A 28 -23.26 11.96 16.01
C ALA A 28 -22.43 11.01 16.88
N TYR A 29 -21.93 11.51 18.02
CA TYR A 29 -21.64 10.61 19.13
C TYR A 29 -22.95 9.84 19.41
N LYS A 30 -23.03 8.58 19.01
CA LYS A 30 -23.88 7.63 19.73
C LYS A 30 -23.08 7.11 20.91
N ASP A 31 -22.96 7.97 21.93
CA ASP A 31 -23.54 7.69 23.25
C ASP A 31 -23.82 9.02 23.95
N ALA A 32 -24.97 9.06 24.62
CA ALA A 32 -25.59 10.28 25.12
C ALA A 32 -24.80 10.90 26.29
N VAL A 33 -24.58 12.22 26.21
CA VAL A 33 -24.09 13.03 27.34
C VAL A 33 -25.19 13.08 28.42
N TYR A 34 -24.87 12.64 29.64
CA TYR A 34 -25.64 12.98 30.83
C TYR A 34 -25.08 14.28 31.42
N VAL A 35 -25.96 15.25 31.64
CA VAL A 35 -25.63 16.48 32.36
C VAL A 35 -26.22 16.34 33.76
N ASP A 36 -25.39 16.51 34.78
CA ASP A 36 -25.86 16.54 36.17
C ASP A 36 -26.59 17.87 36.41
N ASP A 37 -27.90 17.80 36.67
CA ASP A 37 -28.75 18.98 36.84
C ASP A 37 -28.48 19.76 38.15
N GLU A 38 -27.75 19.17 39.12
CA GLU A 38 -27.42 19.79 40.41
C GLU A 38 -26.04 20.47 40.41
N THR A 39 -25.03 19.90 39.75
CA THR A 39 -23.66 20.46 39.73
C THR A 39 -23.31 21.19 38.44
N GLY A 40 -23.97 20.87 37.33
CA GLY A 40 -23.68 21.40 35.99
C GLY A 40 -22.45 20.80 35.32
N ASP A 41 -21.90 19.69 35.85
CA ASP A 41 -20.75 19.01 35.26
C ASP A 41 -21.15 18.12 34.08
N ILE A 42 -20.29 18.11 33.06
CA ILE A 42 -20.46 17.33 31.83
C ILE A 42 -19.49 16.14 31.89
N TYR A 43 -20.02 14.93 31.75
CA TYR A 43 -19.23 13.70 31.78
C TYR A 43 -19.38 12.88 30.49
N ASP A 44 -18.26 12.74 29.78
CA ASP A 44 -18.03 11.78 28.70
C ASP A 44 -16.52 11.52 28.69
N TYR A 45 -16.03 10.32 29.04
CA TYR A 45 -14.57 10.08 29.09
C TYR A 45 -14.12 8.70 28.59
N SER A 46 -14.62 8.22 27.44
CA SER A 46 -14.16 6.92 26.88
C SER A 46 -13.66 6.91 25.43
N ALA A 47 -13.61 8.04 24.69
CA ALA A 47 -13.44 7.98 23.23
C ALA A 47 -12.61 9.11 22.57
N TRP A 48 -11.59 9.64 23.25
CA TRP A 48 -10.99 10.92 22.87
C TRP A 48 -10.10 10.95 21.62
N CYS A 49 -9.58 9.82 21.17
CA CYS A 49 -8.88 9.67 19.88
C CYS A 49 -9.24 8.30 19.26
N GLN A 50 -9.49 8.26 17.95
CA GLN A 50 -9.66 7.02 17.17
C GLN A 50 -8.86 7.11 15.87
N ILE A 51 -8.37 5.96 15.38
CA ILE A 51 -7.95 5.87 13.97
C ILE A 51 -9.18 5.51 13.15
N VAL A 52 -9.63 6.42 12.32
CA VAL A 52 -10.69 6.17 11.34
C VAL A 52 -10.09 5.94 9.96
N ARG A 53 -10.61 4.96 9.23
CA ARG A 53 -10.25 4.75 7.83
C ARG A 53 -11.12 5.65 6.95
N VAL A 54 -10.51 6.69 6.40
CA VAL A 54 -11.16 7.65 5.49
C VAL A 54 -11.04 7.15 4.06
N ARG A 55 -12.16 7.11 3.33
CA ARG A 55 -12.19 6.88 1.88
C ARG A 55 -12.54 8.19 1.19
N ALA A 56 -11.58 8.78 0.50
CA ALA A 56 -11.77 9.96 -0.33
C ALA A 56 -12.07 9.54 -1.78
N TYR A 57 -12.99 10.25 -2.43
CA TYR A 57 -13.34 10.06 -3.84
C TYR A 57 -12.96 11.32 -4.62
N ASP A 58 -12.30 11.16 -5.76
CA ASP A 58 -12.12 12.28 -6.68
C ASP A 58 -13.36 12.50 -7.58
N ALA A 59 -13.37 13.59 -8.36
CA ALA A 59 -14.48 13.91 -9.26
C ALA A 59 -14.69 12.88 -10.39
N ALA A 60 -13.71 12.00 -10.64
CA ALA A 60 -13.77 10.91 -11.60
C ALA A 60 -14.23 9.58 -10.95
N GLY A 61 -14.43 9.55 -9.63
CA GLY A 61 -14.85 8.38 -8.87
C GLY A 61 -13.72 7.45 -8.43
N HIS A 62 -12.46 7.85 -8.57
CA HIS A 62 -11.34 7.09 -8.03
C HIS A 62 -11.33 7.17 -6.51
N VAL A 63 -11.03 6.05 -5.85
CA VAL A 63 -11.03 5.93 -4.38
C VAL A 63 -9.61 5.93 -3.86
N THR A 64 -9.33 6.81 -2.90
CA THR A 64 -8.12 6.76 -2.07
C THR A 64 -8.52 6.47 -0.63
N THR A 65 -7.85 5.51 0.01
CA THR A 65 -8.10 5.18 1.42
C THR A 65 -6.89 5.61 2.25
N CYS A 66 -7.11 6.37 3.33
CA CYS A 66 -6.08 6.71 4.30
C CYS A 66 -6.61 6.52 5.72
N ASN A 67 -5.70 6.42 6.68
CA ASN A 67 -6.06 6.48 8.09
C ASN A 67 -5.97 7.92 8.57
N ALA A 68 -6.85 8.31 9.49
CA ALA A 68 -6.83 9.61 10.13
C ALA A 68 -7.03 9.46 11.64
N LEU A 69 -6.32 10.27 12.42
CA LEU A 69 -6.64 10.46 13.83
C LEU A 69 -7.84 11.39 13.94
N LEU A 70 -8.94 10.87 14.46
CA LEU A 70 -10.07 11.67 14.92
C LEU A 70 -9.88 11.91 16.41
N TYR A 71 -9.63 13.16 16.79
CA TYR A 71 -9.59 13.58 18.19
C TYR A 71 -10.77 14.50 18.51
N ASP A 72 -11.25 14.42 19.75
CA ASP A 72 -12.11 15.46 20.29
C ASP A 72 -11.31 16.76 20.43
N THR A 73 -11.87 17.86 19.91
CA THR A 73 -11.21 19.15 19.78
C THR A 73 -11.07 19.93 21.09
N VAL A 74 -11.72 19.50 22.17
CA VAL A 74 -11.70 20.20 23.46
C VAL A 74 -10.79 19.49 24.47
N TYR A 75 -10.79 18.15 24.51
CA TYR A 75 -10.06 17.39 25.52
C TYR A 75 -9.02 16.42 24.93
N GLY A 76 -9.31 15.76 23.80
CA GLY A 76 -8.44 14.73 23.22
C GLY A 76 -7.08 15.26 22.77
N GLN A 77 -7.06 16.41 22.08
CA GLN A 77 -5.81 17.05 21.66
C GLN A 77 -4.95 17.48 22.86
N LYS A 78 -5.57 18.15 23.84
CA LYS A 78 -4.87 18.61 25.05
C LYS A 78 -4.23 17.44 25.81
N MET A 79 -4.95 16.34 25.98
CA MET A 79 -4.46 15.15 26.70
C MET A 79 -3.38 14.37 25.93
N TYR A 80 -3.40 14.41 24.59
CA TYR A 80 -2.34 13.85 23.77
C TYR A 80 -1.01 14.61 23.97
N GLU A 81 -1.09 15.94 24.02
CA GLU A 81 0.04 16.87 24.05
C GLU A 81 0.53 17.26 25.46
N GLU A 82 -0.23 16.99 26.53
CA GLU A 82 0.06 17.45 27.91
C GLU A 82 1.14 16.61 28.61
N SER A 83 2.15 17.31 29.16
CA SER A 83 3.24 16.72 29.93
C SER A 83 2.87 16.61 31.41
N GLY A 84 3.01 15.42 32.01
CA GLY A 84 2.64 15.15 33.41
C GLY A 84 2.03 13.77 33.69
N PHE A 85 1.65 13.04 32.64
CA PHE A 85 1.21 11.65 32.75
C PHE A 85 2.39 10.73 33.05
N LYS A 86 2.22 9.81 34.01
CA LYS A 86 3.14 8.70 34.12
C LYS A 86 2.77 7.69 33.07
N ASP A 87 3.81 7.28 32.39
CA ASP A 87 3.70 6.19 31.48
C ASP A 87 3.63 4.87 32.26
N ALA A 88 2.54 4.11 32.09
CA ALA A 88 2.42 2.78 32.71
C ALA A 88 3.58 1.85 32.30
N ARG A 89 4.21 2.15 31.14
CA ARG A 89 5.34 1.43 30.56
C ARG A 89 6.62 1.51 31.40
N TYR A 90 6.77 2.48 32.30
CA TYR A 90 8.04 2.78 33.00
C TYR A 90 7.95 2.88 34.53
N SER A 91 6.85 2.48 35.18
CA SER A 91 6.76 2.55 36.65
C SER A 91 7.51 1.40 37.32
N ASP A 92 8.63 1.70 37.99
CA ASP A 92 9.49 0.74 38.71
C ASP A 92 8.91 0.19 40.03
N GLY A 93 7.61 0.41 40.28
CA GLY A 93 6.89 -0.09 41.45
C GLY A 93 7.29 0.56 42.79
N THR A 94 8.15 1.58 42.78
CA THR A 94 8.78 2.06 44.03
C THR A 94 8.00 3.20 44.73
N ILE A 95 6.85 3.67 44.22
CA ILE A 95 6.16 4.86 44.76
C ILE A 95 4.67 4.62 45.07
N ARG A 96 4.24 5.31 46.13
CA ARG A 96 2.90 5.32 46.73
C ARG A 96 1.82 5.65 45.69
N GLY A 97 0.79 4.81 45.61
CA GLY A 97 -0.37 5.07 44.77
C GLY A 97 -0.37 4.38 43.41
N ASP A 98 0.51 3.43 43.11
CA ASP A 98 0.66 2.85 41.76
C ASP A 98 -0.20 1.57 41.49
N ILE A 99 -0.33 1.19 40.20
CA ILE A 99 -0.83 -0.10 39.72
C ILE A 99 0.34 -1.09 39.62
N LEU A 100 0.21 -2.27 40.23
CA LEU A 100 1.23 -3.32 40.26
C LEU A 100 1.06 -4.38 39.16
N ALA A 101 -0.17 -4.57 38.67
CA ALA A 101 -0.51 -5.43 37.55
C ALA A 101 -1.81 -4.92 36.90
N LEU A 102 -1.97 -5.11 35.60
CA LEU A 102 -3.13 -4.67 34.84
C LEU A 102 -3.44 -5.71 33.75
N ASP A 103 -4.13 -6.78 34.11
CA ASP A 103 -4.43 -7.88 33.19
C ASP A 103 -5.56 -7.50 32.22
N PRO A 104 -5.52 -7.93 30.94
CA PRO A 104 -4.51 -8.78 30.30
C PRO A 104 -3.32 -8.01 29.72
N LEU A 105 -3.22 -6.72 30.03
CA LEU A 105 -2.23 -5.82 29.45
C LEU A 105 -0.80 -6.04 30.05
N TRP A 106 -0.66 -6.79 31.14
CA TRP A 106 0.58 -6.92 31.91
C TRP A 106 1.39 -8.20 31.59
N ASP A 107 2.72 -8.10 31.45
CA ASP A 107 3.60 -9.29 31.34
C ASP A 107 4.16 -9.67 32.72
N GLU A 108 3.67 -10.77 33.28
CA GLU A 108 4.13 -11.27 34.56
C GLU A 108 5.62 -11.71 34.56
N LYS A 109 6.18 -12.09 33.40
CA LYS A 109 7.57 -12.60 33.32
C LYS A 109 8.62 -11.51 33.43
N THR A 110 8.30 -10.32 32.96
CA THR A 110 9.20 -9.15 32.99
C THR A 110 8.85 -8.20 34.12
N ALA A 111 7.73 -8.42 34.84
CA ALA A 111 7.15 -7.49 35.81
C ALA A 111 6.99 -6.07 35.24
N THR A 112 6.85 -6.01 33.92
CA THR A 112 6.61 -4.80 33.13
C THR A 112 5.36 -5.04 32.30
N MET A 113 4.65 -3.98 31.94
CA MET A 113 3.56 -4.09 30.96
C MET A 113 4.13 -4.67 29.65
N LEU A 114 3.39 -5.58 28.99
CA LEU A 114 3.77 -6.10 27.68
C LEU A 114 4.17 -4.92 26.79
N GLY A 115 5.35 -5.00 26.17
CA GLY A 115 6.12 -3.88 25.62
C GLY A 115 5.26 -2.76 25.01
N ALA A 116 5.35 -1.59 25.63
CA ALA A 116 5.00 -0.25 25.16
C ALA A 116 3.67 0.03 24.42
N SER A 117 2.82 -0.96 24.15
CA SER A 117 1.63 -0.88 23.32
C SER A 117 0.79 -2.14 23.44
N PHE A 118 -0.53 -1.97 23.60
CA PHE A 118 -1.45 -3.08 23.84
C PHE A 118 -2.21 -3.42 22.57
N PHE A 119 -1.80 -4.47 21.87
CA PHE A 119 -2.61 -5.04 20.80
C PHE A 119 -3.79 -5.75 21.39
N ILE A 120 -4.97 -5.34 20.98
CA ILE A 120 -6.21 -5.99 21.35
C ILE A 120 -6.59 -6.89 20.19
N THR A 121 -6.79 -8.17 20.50
CA THR A 121 -7.30 -9.18 19.57
C THR A 121 -8.74 -9.49 19.93
N ASP A 122 -9.49 -10.08 19.00
CA ASP A 122 -10.91 -10.39 19.20
C ASP A 122 -11.15 -11.30 20.41
N ASP A 123 -10.21 -12.20 20.73
CA ASP A 123 -10.31 -13.11 21.88
C ASP A 123 -10.12 -12.43 23.25
N MET A 124 -9.63 -11.19 23.25
CA MET A 124 -9.52 -10.37 24.47
C MET A 124 -10.81 -9.60 24.78
N LEU A 125 -11.74 -9.52 23.81
CA LEU A 125 -12.97 -8.75 23.92
C LEU A 125 -14.16 -9.64 24.29
N ASP A 126 -15.06 -9.09 25.09
CA ASP A 126 -16.36 -9.69 25.33
C ASP A 126 -17.29 -9.57 24.10
N GLU A 127 -18.49 -10.14 24.19
CA GLU A 127 -19.50 -10.09 23.12
C GLU A 127 -19.95 -8.66 22.74
N ASN A 128 -19.67 -7.68 23.57
CA ASN A 128 -20.01 -6.27 23.37
C ASN A 128 -18.81 -5.44 22.90
N GLY A 129 -17.63 -6.06 22.69
CA GLY A 129 -16.40 -5.37 22.30
C GLY A 129 -15.69 -4.68 23.47
N ASN A 130 -15.96 -5.07 24.71
CA ASN A 130 -15.26 -4.53 25.87
C ASN A 130 -14.06 -5.42 26.24
N LEU A 131 -12.96 -4.76 26.56
CA LEU A 131 -11.82 -5.36 27.22
C LEU A 131 -12.07 -5.36 28.73
N HIS A 132 -12.21 -6.56 29.31
CA HIS A 132 -12.27 -6.70 30.76
C HIS A 132 -10.89 -6.54 31.38
N VAL A 133 -10.73 -5.56 32.28
CA VAL A 133 -9.45 -5.23 32.90
C VAL A 133 -9.47 -5.49 34.39
N ARG A 134 -8.44 -6.17 34.89
CA ARG A 134 -8.20 -6.36 36.33
C ARG A 134 -6.90 -5.67 36.74
N ALA A 135 -7.04 -4.62 37.54
CA ALA A 135 -5.91 -3.91 38.15
C ALA A 135 -5.62 -4.45 39.55
N THR A 136 -4.34 -4.73 39.85
CA THR A 136 -3.85 -5.00 41.20
C THR A 136 -3.18 -3.76 41.75
N LEU A 137 -3.69 -3.22 42.86
CA LEU A 137 -3.21 -1.97 43.42
C LEU A 137 -2.05 -2.14 44.40
N ALA A 138 -1.15 -1.15 44.42
CA ALA A 138 -0.15 -1.00 45.47
C ALA A 138 -0.83 -0.82 46.82
N ARG A 139 -0.14 -1.19 47.91
CA ARG A 139 -0.69 -1.14 49.29
C ARG A 139 -1.30 0.22 49.66
N ASP A 140 -0.73 1.29 49.11
CA ASP A 140 -1.09 2.67 49.45
C ASP A 140 -2.11 3.29 48.48
N ALA A 141 -2.57 2.56 47.46
CA ALA A 141 -3.62 2.97 46.52
C ALA A 141 -4.99 2.41 46.95
N ASN A 142 -6.04 3.24 46.86
CA ASN A 142 -7.35 2.91 47.45
C ASN A 142 -8.53 2.91 46.46
N PRO A 143 -8.50 3.70 45.38
CA PRO A 143 -9.36 3.43 44.22
C PRO A 143 -8.62 3.57 42.88
N VAL A 144 -9.23 3.03 41.83
CA VAL A 144 -8.98 3.43 40.43
C VAL A 144 -10.10 4.36 40.00
N ILE A 145 -9.76 5.41 39.29
CA ILE A 145 -10.69 6.29 38.59
C ILE A 145 -10.48 6.02 37.10
N TYR A 146 -11.52 5.51 36.46
CA TYR A 146 -11.59 5.31 35.03
C TYR A 146 -12.86 5.96 34.51
N ASN A 147 -12.75 6.73 33.44
CA ASN A 147 -13.87 7.47 32.86
C ASN A 147 -14.63 8.36 33.90
N GLY A 148 -13.92 8.98 34.85
CA GLY A 148 -14.51 9.73 35.97
C GLY A 148 -15.21 8.89 37.05
N VAL A 149 -15.45 7.60 36.78
CA VAL A 149 -16.07 6.66 37.72
C VAL A 149 -15.02 6.11 38.68
N ARG A 150 -15.36 6.10 39.97
CA ARG A 150 -14.51 5.57 41.03
C ARG A 150 -14.78 4.09 41.27
N TYR A 151 -13.79 3.26 41.02
CA TYR A 151 -13.78 1.84 41.28
C TYR A 151 -12.99 1.54 42.56
N LEU A 152 -13.62 0.81 43.49
CA LEU A 152 -13.05 0.44 44.77
C LEU A 152 -12.52 -1.00 44.73
N PRO A 153 -11.46 -1.32 45.49
CA PRO A 153 -10.99 -2.69 45.64
C PRO A 153 -12.07 -3.60 46.19
N GLN A 154 -12.09 -4.83 45.70
CA GLN A 154 -12.91 -5.90 46.27
C GLN A 154 -12.59 -6.09 47.76
N GLU A 155 -13.60 -6.39 48.58
CA GLU A 155 -13.45 -6.52 50.03
C GLU A 155 -12.37 -7.56 50.39
N GLY A 156 -11.40 -7.17 51.23
CA GLY A 156 -10.27 -8.02 51.61
C GLY A 156 -9.21 -8.21 50.52
N SER A 157 -9.33 -7.54 49.38
CA SER A 157 -8.41 -7.60 48.24
C SER A 157 -7.88 -6.21 47.86
N ARG A 158 -6.90 -6.20 46.96
CA ARG A 158 -6.36 -4.98 46.30
C ARG A 158 -6.71 -4.94 44.82
N GLN A 159 -7.63 -5.80 44.39
CA GLN A 159 -8.04 -5.94 43.01
C GLN A 159 -9.22 -5.03 42.70
N VAL A 160 -9.11 -4.34 41.57
CA VAL A 160 -10.16 -3.52 40.98
C VAL A 160 -10.42 -4.03 39.58
N GLU A 161 -11.70 -4.20 39.23
CA GLU A 161 -12.13 -4.64 37.91
C GLU A 161 -12.98 -3.55 37.26
N PHE A 162 -12.76 -3.34 35.97
CA PHE A 162 -13.51 -2.40 35.14
C PHE A 162 -13.39 -2.79 33.66
N ASP A 163 -14.35 -2.38 32.86
CA ASP A 163 -14.39 -2.68 31.43
C ASP A 163 -14.00 -1.45 30.62
N ILE A 164 -13.15 -1.65 29.61
CA ILE A 164 -12.78 -0.61 28.62
C ILE A 164 -13.47 -0.96 27.31
N ALA A 165 -14.37 -0.11 26.85
CA ALA A 165 -14.96 -0.26 25.52
C ALA A 165 -13.88 -0.08 24.45
N ILE A 166 -13.64 -1.10 23.62
CA ILE A 166 -12.64 -1.06 22.56
C ILE A 166 -13.33 -0.88 21.21
N ARG A 167 -12.82 0.08 20.43
CA ARG A 167 -13.29 0.38 19.09
C ARG A 167 -12.17 0.12 18.09
N GLN A 168 -12.54 -0.20 16.85
CA GLN A 168 -11.55 -0.32 15.78
C GLN A 168 -10.75 0.98 15.66
N GLY A 169 -9.43 0.86 15.67
CA GLY A 169 -8.44 1.94 15.65
C GLY A 169 -7.53 1.93 16.88
N VAL A 170 -6.87 3.06 17.13
CA VAL A 170 -6.16 3.31 18.40
C VAL A 170 -7.15 3.88 19.40
N ASN A 171 -7.30 3.21 20.53
CA ASN A 171 -8.06 3.68 21.67
C ASN A 171 -7.06 4.24 22.67
N LEU A 172 -7.06 5.56 22.79
CA LEU A 172 -6.27 6.25 23.79
C LEU A 172 -7.12 6.46 25.05
N THR A 173 -6.70 5.88 26.16
CA THR A 173 -7.44 6.00 27.42
C THR A 173 -6.51 6.19 28.62
N TYR A 174 -7.07 6.55 29.76
CA TYR A 174 -6.32 6.86 30.97
C TYR A 174 -6.97 6.24 32.20
N VAL A 175 -6.12 5.77 33.12
CA VAL A 175 -6.55 5.30 34.44
C VAL A 175 -5.80 6.08 35.52
N LYS A 176 -6.52 6.57 36.53
CA LYS A 176 -5.94 7.30 37.66
C LYS A 176 -6.09 6.52 38.95
N THR A 177 -5.03 6.31 39.69
CA THR A 177 -5.08 5.79 41.05
C THR A 177 -5.04 6.93 42.06
N LEU A 178 -5.61 6.75 43.26
CA LEU A 178 -5.46 7.71 44.37
C LEU A 178 -4.85 7.04 45.60
N SER A 179 -3.86 7.69 46.21
CA SER A 179 -3.30 7.30 47.50
C SER A 179 -3.96 8.06 48.64
N SER A 180 -4.25 7.38 49.76
CA SER A 180 -4.76 8.00 51.00
C SER A 180 -3.72 8.01 52.12
N ALA A 181 -2.44 7.82 51.80
CA ALA A 181 -1.38 7.78 52.80
C ALA A 181 -1.26 9.10 53.59
N PHE A 182 -1.90 10.18 53.13
CA PHE A 182 -1.95 11.48 53.80
C PHE A 182 -3.39 12.02 53.79
N ALA A 183 -3.85 12.47 54.96
CA ALA A 183 -5.13 13.18 55.08
C ALA A 183 -4.94 14.57 54.47
N GLU A 184 -5.74 14.88 53.45
CA GLU A 184 -5.68 16.06 52.57
C GLU A 184 -4.66 15.97 51.40
N ASN A 185 -5.21 15.62 50.23
CA ASN A 185 -4.84 16.01 48.85
C ASN A 185 -4.07 15.03 47.93
N ASP A 186 -4.66 14.86 46.74
CA ASP A 186 -4.10 14.84 45.38
C ASP A 186 -2.96 13.91 44.95
N PHE A 187 -2.43 13.04 45.82
CA PHE A 187 -1.43 12.06 45.39
C PHE A 187 -2.06 10.91 44.61
N GLY A 188 -2.30 11.13 43.32
CA GLY A 188 -2.72 10.11 42.37
C GLY A 188 -1.75 9.95 41.20
N THR A 189 -1.56 8.72 40.76
CA THR A 189 -0.81 8.44 39.53
C THR A 189 -1.80 8.31 38.39
N VAL A 190 -1.57 9.04 37.29
CA VAL A 190 -2.36 8.89 36.07
C VAL A 190 -1.53 8.15 35.03
N TYR A 191 -2.10 7.09 34.49
CA TYR A 191 -1.51 6.19 33.51
C TYR A 191 -2.17 6.42 32.14
N LYS A 192 -1.35 6.56 31.10
CA LYS A 192 -1.78 6.64 29.70
C LYS A 192 -1.71 5.24 29.06
N LEU A 193 -2.79 4.79 28.44
CA LEU A 193 -2.91 3.49 27.78
C LEU A 193 -3.16 3.69 26.28
N TYR A 194 -2.35 3.03 25.46
CA TYR A 194 -2.49 2.98 24.00
C TYR A 194 -2.94 1.57 23.60
N LEU A 195 -4.23 1.42 23.26
CA LEU A 195 -4.83 0.12 22.91
C LEU A 195 -5.12 0.08 21.41
N TYR A 196 -4.40 -0.76 20.67
CA TYR A 196 -4.49 -0.89 19.22
C TYR A 196 -5.40 -2.05 18.85
N TYR A 197 -6.49 -1.77 18.14
CA TYR A 197 -7.42 -2.80 17.69
C TYR A 197 -7.77 -2.62 16.21
N LEU A 198 -7.41 -3.56 15.35
CA LEU A 198 -7.82 -3.53 13.95
C LEU A 198 -8.41 -4.90 13.58
N PRO A 199 -9.74 -5.10 13.75
CA PRO A 199 -10.37 -6.34 13.34
C PRO A 199 -10.21 -6.54 11.84
N ASP A 200 -9.90 -7.79 11.45
CA ASP A 200 -9.88 -8.28 10.06
C ASP A 200 -9.09 -7.39 9.06
N THR A 201 -8.06 -6.69 9.52
CA THR A 201 -7.25 -5.80 8.65
C THR A 201 -5.81 -6.30 8.59
N GLU A 202 -5.24 -6.41 7.38
CA GLU A 202 -3.78 -6.55 7.20
C GLU A 202 -3.12 -5.22 7.60
N PRO A 203 -2.42 -5.15 8.74
CA PRO A 203 -1.89 -3.91 9.27
C PRO A 203 -0.61 -3.47 8.55
N SER A 204 -0.02 -4.38 7.78
CA SER A 204 1.17 -4.15 7.00
C SER A 204 1.08 -4.87 5.65
N SER A 205 1.62 -4.27 4.60
CA SER A 205 1.65 -4.82 3.25
C SER A 205 3.04 -4.69 2.64
N LEU A 206 3.51 -5.74 1.99
CA LEU A 206 4.73 -5.77 1.19
C LEU A 206 4.36 -5.69 -0.30
N ARG A 207 5.00 -4.77 -1.03
CA ARG A 207 4.84 -4.62 -2.47
C ARG A 207 6.20 -4.62 -3.16
N PHE A 208 6.27 -5.24 -4.33
CA PHE A 208 7.42 -5.17 -5.24
C PHE A 208 7.12 -4.25 -6.43
N ASP A 209 8.16 -3.56 -6.92
CA ASP A 209 8.07 -2.73 -8.12
C ASP A 209 8.00 -3.58 -9.40
N ASP A 210 8.66 -4.73 -9.41
CA ASP A 210 8.65 -5.68 -10.51
C ASP A 210 7.51 -6.70 -10.32
N GLU A 211 6.48 -6.61 -11.16
CA GLU A 211 5.29 -7.46 -11.11
C GLU A 211 5.58 -8.94 -11.35
N ARG A 212 6.77 -9.28 -11.88
CA ARG A 212 7.19 -10.68 -12.08
C ARG A 212 7.57 -11.35 -10.76
N ILE A 213 7.85 -10.59 -9.72
CA ILE A 213 8.21 -11.13 -8.41
C ILE A 213 6.96 -11.64 -7.70
N ALA A 214 6.85 -12.95 -7.57
CA ALA A 214 5.83 -13.64 -6.82
C ALA A 214 6.40 -14.94 -6.23
N ASP A 215 5.73 -15.49 -5.22
CA ASP A 215 6.17 -16.75 -4.61
C ASP A 215 6.13 -17.89 -5.64
N GLY A 216 7.23 -18.64 -5.75
CA GLY A 216 7.45 -19.68 -6.75
C GLY A 216 7.74 -19.18 -8.17
N ALA A 217 7.86 -17.88 -8.42
CA ALA A 217 8.10 -17.36 -9.76
C ALA A 217 9.49 -17.75 -10.31
N VAL A 218 9.61 -17.85 -11.63
CA VAL A 218 10.86 -18.06 -12.35
C VAL A 218 11.06 -16.90 -13.33
N ILE A 219 12.16 -16.18 -13.17
CA ILE A 219 12.50 -14.97 -13.93
C ILE A 219 13.79 -15.21 -14.69
N TYR A 220 13.84 -14.85 -15.96
CA TYR A 220 15.04 -14.98 -16.80
C TYR A 220 15.70 -13.61 -17.02
N THR A 221 17.03 -13.58 -17.01
CA THR A 221 17.82 -12.39 -17.30
C THR A 221 19.21 -12.78 -17.78
N ASN A 222 19.88 -11.90 -18.52
CA ASN A 222 21.28 -12.02 -18.89
C ASN A 222 22.19 -11.04 -18.13
N GLU A 223 21.63 -10.31 -17.16
CA GLU A 223 22.36 -9.34 -16.35
C GLU A 223 23.13 -10.02 -15.21
N ASP A 224 24.19 -9.36 -14.71
CA ASP A 224 24.99 -9.87 -13.59
C ASP A 224 24.28 -9.77 -12.22
N ALA A 225 23.24 -8.94 -12.13
CA ALA A 225 22.50 -8.72 -10.91
C ALA A 225 21.00 -8.56 -11.18
N PHE A 226 20.18 -9.03 -10.23
CA PHE A 226 18.75 -8.80 -10.21
C PHE A 226 18.37 -7.82 -9.10
N THR A 227 17.65 -6.76 -9.48
CA THR A 227 17.18 -5.75 -8.54
C THR A 227 15.86 -6.19 -7.92
N VAL A 228 15.81 -6.23 -6.60
CA VAL A 228 14.59 -6.40 -5.81
C VAL A 228 14.31 -5.07 -5.11
N SER A 229 13.26 -4.38 -5.53
CA SER A 229 12.83 -3.12 -4.94
C SER A 229 11.32 -3.08 -4.75
N GLY A 230 10.87 -2.16 -3.91
CA GLY A 230 9.47 -1.93 -3.63
C GLY A 230 9.28 -1.14 -2.34
N ASP A 231 8.10 -1.27 -1.76
CA ASP A 231 7.74 -0.58 -0.53
C ASP A 231 7.01 -1.50 0.46
N ILE A 232 7.18 -1.17 1.73
CA ILE A 232 6.39 -1.72 2.83
C ILE A 232 5.57 -0.58 3.39
N THR A 233 4.26 -0.75 3.43
CA THR A 233 3.37 0.16 4.15
C THR A 233 2.90 -0.53 5.41
N SER A 234 3.10 0.09 6.57
CA SER A 234 2.71 -0.44 7.87
C SER A 234 1.97 0.60 8.70
N LEU A 235 0.90 0.18 9.36
CA LEU A 235 0.15 1.00 10.31
C LEU A 235 0.84 1.07 11.66
N TYR A 236 1.52 -0.01 12.07
CA TYR A 236 2.19 -0.11 13.36
C TYR A 236 3.68 0.22 13.29
N GLY A 237 4.30 0.18 12.10
CA GLY A 237 5.68 0.62 11.87
C GLY A 237 6.77 -0.35 12.31
N ASN A 238 6.47 -1.30 13.20
CA ASN A 238 7.44 -2.24 13.76
C ASN A 238 7.68 -3.44 12.84
N VAL A 239 8.15 -3.17 11.61
CA VAL A 239 8.36 -4.16 10.56
C VAL A 239 9.82 -4.49 10.33
N GLY A 240 10.09 -5.74 9.97
CA GLY A 240 11.39 -6.24 9.55
C GLY A 240 11.39 -6.71 8.09
N LEU A 241 12.53 -6.53 7.42
CA LEU A 241 12.75 -7.07 6.07
C LEU A 241 14.15 -7.67 5.94
N LYS A 242 14.22 -8.92 5.47
CA LYS A 242 15.46 -9.58 5.04
C LYS A 242 15.35 -10.03 3.60
N ILE A 243 16.46 -9.96 2.87
CA ILE A 243 16.59 -10.57 1.54
C ILE A 243 17.87 -11.41 1.51
N ASN A 244 17.74 -12.70 1.20
CA ASN A 244 18.83 -13.69 1.26
C ASN A 244 19.59 -13.68 2.60
N GLY A 245 18.86 -13.48 3.70
CA GLY A 245 19.43 -13.37 5.05
C GLY A 245 20.08 -12.03 5.38
N ASN A 246 20.25 -11.12 4.41
CA ASN A 246 20.71 -9.76 4.68
C ASN A 246 19.55 -8.95 5.28
N GLN A 247 19.74 -8.32 6.43
CA GLN A 247 18.75 -7.43 7.03
C GLN A 247 18.76 -6.07 6.32
N LEU A 248 17.62 -5.66 5.75
CA LEU A 248 17.44 -4.35 5.12
C LEU A 248 16.73 -3.36 6.03
N LEU A 249 15.62 -3.78 6.64
CA LEU A 249 14.86 -2.95 7.57
C LEU A 249 14.84 -3.61 8.94
N TYR A 250 15.23 -2.86 9.97
CA TYR A 250 15.18 -3.33 11.35
C TYR A 250 13.86 -2.92 11.98
N PRO A 251 13.16 -3.82 12.69
CA PRO A 251 12.00 -3.42 13.49
C PRO A 251 12.43 -2.34 14.49
N SER A 252 11.69 -1.23 14.51
CA SER A 252 11.98 -0.06 15.35
C SER A 252 11.87 -0.36 16.85
N GLY A 253 11.15 -1.41 17.23
CA GLY A 253 10.78 -1.72 18.61
C GLY A 253 9.68 -0.81 19.17
N ASP A 254 9.53 0.40 18.62
CA ASP A 254 8.47 1.35 18.91
C ASP A 254 7.34 1.25 17.89
N LEU A 255 6.09 1.37 18.35
CA LEU A 255 4.92 1.46 17.48
C LEU A 255 4.68 2.88 16.98
N ASN A 256 4.10 2.95 15.79
CA ASN A 256 3.54 4.16 15.24
C ASN A 256 2.29 4.61 16.02
N VAL A 257 2.45 5.65 16.82
CA VAL A 257 1.37 6.28 17.61
C VAL A 257 0.64 7.39 16.85
N LEU A 258 1.15 7.81 15.70
CA LEU A 258 0.68 8.97 14.93
C LEU A 258 -0.40 8.61 13.90
N ALA A 259 -0.77 7.33 13.80
CA ALA A 259 -1.82 6.82 12.91
C ALA A 259 -1.65 7.07 11.41
N GLU A 260 -0.56 7.71 10.99
CA GLU A 260 -0.19 7.86 9.59
C GLU A 260 0.48 6.57 9.12
N PRO A 261 0.03 5.94 8.02
CA PRO A 261 0.73 4.79 7.47
C PRO A 261 2.20 5.14 7.21
N ILE A 262 3.10 4.33 7.73
CA ILE A 262 4.53 4.48 7.48
C ILE A 262 4.86 3.65 6.25
N THR A 263 5.29 4.33 5.19
CA THR A 263 5.80 3.68 3.98
C THR A 263 7.32 3.73 3.98
N GLN A 264 7.94 2.57 3.85
CA GLN A 264 9.39 2.39 3.77
C GLN A 264 9.74 1.76 2.43
N VAL A 265 10.50 2.48 1.62
CA VAL A 265 11.02 1.97 0.34
C VAL A 265 12.28 1.16 0.60
N PHE A 266 12.44 0.05 -0.11
CA PHE A 266 13.64 -0.79 -0.04
C PHE A 266 14.21 -1.09 -1.43
N PHE A 267 15.51 -1.41 -1.45
CA PHE A 267 16.25 -1.78 -2.65
C PHE A 267 17.34 -2.78 -2.28
N TYR A 268 17.47 -3.85 -3.09
CA TYR A 268 18.49 -4.88 -2.94
C TYR A 268 18.96 -5.38 -4.30
N GLY A 269 20.27 -5.38 -4.53
CA GLY A 269 20.88 -5.95 -5.75
C GLY A 269 21.41 -7.36 -5.49
N ALA A 270 20.66 -8.38 -5.88
CA ALA A 270 21.08 -9.78 -5.79
C ALA A 270 22.12 -10.08 -6.88
N GLN A 271 23.35 -10.42 -6.50
CA GLN A 271 24.37 -10.86 -7.46
C GLN A 271 24.05 -12.27 -7.95
N LEU A 272 24.13 -12.49 -9.27
CA LEU A 272 23.73 -13.74 -9.91
C LEU A 272 24.96 -14.53 -10.37
N GLN A 273 24.89 -15.85 -10.22
CA GLN A 273 25.74 -16.82 -10.93
C GLN A 273 24.99 -17.34 -12.15
N GLU A 274 25.73 -17.84 -13.14
CA GLU A 274 25.11 -18.49 -14.30
C GLU A 274 24.21 -19.65 -13.85
N GLY A 275 23.01 -19.78 -14.43
CA GLY A 275 22.01 -20.75 -14.04
C GLY A 275 21.03 -20.25 -12.97
N GLU A 276 20.50 -21.16 -12.15
CA GLU A 276 19.46 -20.87 -11.16
C GLU A 276 20.01 -20.19 -9.91
N ASN A 277 19.40 -19.06 -9.53
CA ASN A 277 19.67 -18.34 -8.30
C ASN A 277 18.37 -18.19 -7.51
N VAL A 278 18.31 -18.73 -6.30
CA VAL A 278 17.14 -18.57 -5.42
C VAL A 278 17.27 -17.27 -4.65
N VAL A 279 16.22 -16.45 -4.70
CA VAL A 279 16.07 -15.23 -3.91
C VAL A 279 14.93 -15.44 -2.91
N THR A 280 15.19 -15.14 -1.64
CA THR A 280 14.21 -15.26 -0.55
C THR A 280 14.05 -13.90 0.12
N VAL A 281 12.81 -13.43 0.17
CA VAL A 281 12.40 -12.21 0.87
C VAL A 281 11.61 -12.63 2.11
N GLU A 282 12.04 -12.20 3.28
CA GLU A 282 11.38 -12.45 4.55
C GLU A 282 10.91 -11.13 5.13
N PHE A 283 9.60 -10.99 5.28
CA PHE A 283 8.94 -9.83 5.88
C PHE A 283 8.32 -10.23 7.22
N THR A 284 8.56 -9.43 8.25
CA THR A 284 7.92 -9.61 9.57
C THR A 284 7.23 -8.33 10.00
N ASP A 285 6.11 -8.49 10.66
CA ASP A 285 5.44 -7.43 11.41
C ASP A 285 5.47 -7.84 12.88
N GLU A 286 6.47 -7.34 13.60
CA GLU A 286 6.69 -7.67 15.02
C GLU A 286 5.59 -7.12 15.92
N ALA A 287 4.80 -6.14 15.44
CA ALA A 287 3.64 -5.63 16.14
C ALA A 287 2.53 -6.68 16.25
N THR A 288 2.29 -7.44 15.18
CA THR A 288 1.21 -8.42 15.10
C THR A 288 1.67 -9.86 15.18
N GLY A 289 2.98 -10.09 15.10
CA GLY A 289 3.57 -11.43 14.95
C GLY A 289 3.35 -12.03 13.56
N ALA A 290 2.80 -11.27 12.60
CA ALA A 290 2.62 -11.74 11.24
C ALA A 290 3.98 -11.85 10.54
N ALA A 291 4.12 -12.88 9.69
CA ALA A 291 5.32 -13.09 8.90
C ALA A 291 4.94 -13.64 7.52
N THR A 292 5.62 -13.14 6.50
CA THR A 292 5.45 -13.56 5.11
C THR A 292 6.82 -13.86 4.51
N THR A 293 6.91 -14.97 3.78
CA THR A 293 8.10 -15.32 3.01
C THR A 293 7.72 -15.43 1.54
N VAL A 294 8.51 -14.80 0.68
CA VAL A 294 8.39 -14.88 -0.78
C VAL A 294 9.70 -15.44 -1.32
N ALA A 295 9.65 -16.59 -2.01
CA ALA A 295 10.82 -17.19 -2.63
C ALA A 295 10.61 -17.31 -4.15
N PHE A 296 11.57 -16.84 -4.94
CA PHE A 296 11.53 -16.92 -6.40
C PHE A 296 12.91 -17.26 -6.96
N THR A 297 12.94 -17.75 -8.19
CA THR A 297 14.17 -18.14 -8.89
C THR A 297 14.49 -17.15 -10.00
N VAL A 298 15.72 -16.66 -10.02
CA VAL A 298 16.28 -15.89 -11.13
C VAL A 298 17.27 -16.78 -11.89
N VAL A 299 16.94 -17.10 -13.13
CA VAL A 299 17.81 -17.84 -14.04
C VAL A 299 18.64 -16.84 -14.81
N LYS A 300 19.94 -16.80 -14.53
CA LYS A 300 20.89 -16.06 -15.35
C LYS A 300 21.30 -16.92 -16.53
N ASP A 301 21.10 -16.40 -17.73
CA ASP A 301 21.52 -17.02 -18.97
C ASP A 301 22.19 -15.96 -19.86
N THR A 302 23.48 -16.14 -20.12
CA THR A 302 24.29 -15.27 -20.98
C THR A 302 24.58 -15.91 -22.34
N ALA A 303 24.13 -17.13 -22.56
CA ALA A 303 24.34 -17.84 -23.82
C ALA A 303 23.33 -17.35 -24.86
N ALA A 304 23.83 -16.81 -25.96
CA ALA A 304 22.97 -16.50 -27.09
C ALA A 304 22.45 -17.78 -27.77
N PRO A 305 21.18 -17.80 -28.21
CA PRO A 305 20.64 -18.93 -28.95
C PRO A 305 21.29 -19.05 -30.34
N GLU A 306 21.21 -20.24 -30.93
CA GLU A 306 21.64 -20.49 -32.31
C GLU A 306 20.81 -19.69 -33.32
N ALA A 307 21.48 -19.30 -34.42
CA ALA A 307 20.85 -18.49 -35.47
C ALA A 307 19.72 -19.26 -36.18
N PRO A 308 18.56 -18.63 -36.45
CA PRO A 308 17.44 -19.31 -37.08
C PRO A 308 17.71 -19.60 -38.56
N VAL A 309 17.15 -20.68 -39.07
CA VAL A 309 17.25 -21.02 -40.50
C VAL A 309 16.16 -20.30 -41.28
N ILE A 310 16.55 -19.66 -42.39
CA ILE A 310 15.61 -19.04 -43.35
C ILE A 310 15.46 -20.00 -44.54
N ALA A 311 14.22 -20.33 -44.90
CA ALA A 311 13.91 -21.13 -46.08
C ALA A 311 12.80 -20.47 -46.92
N GLN A 312 12.87 -20.59 -48.24
CA GLN A 312 11.80 -20.19 -49.14
C GLN A 312 11.23 -21.42 -49.85
N GLY A 313 9.93 -21.66 -49.67
CA GLY A 313 9.21 -22.77 -50.28
C GLY A 313 8.91 -22.56 -51.76
N GLY A 314 8.47 -23.62 -52.45
CA GLY A 314 8.05 -23.54 -53.86
C GLY A 314 6.80 -22.68 -54.10
N ASP A 315 6.07 -22.34 -53.04
CA ASP A 315 4.95 -21.38 -53.04
C ASP A 315 5.42 -19.91 -52.92
N GLY A 316 6.73 -19.67 -52.84
CA GLY A 316 7.34 -18.36 -52.71
C GLY A 316 7.32 -17.79 -51.30
N LYS A 317 6.77 -18.50 -50.31
CA LYS A 317 6.73 -18.03 -48.91
C LYS A 317 8.04 -18.33 -48.18
N VAL A 318 8.43 -17.41 -47.30
CA VAL A 318 9.55 -17.53 -46.39
C VAL A 318 9.08 -18.12 -45.07
N THR A 319 9.80 -19.12 -44.58
CA THR A 319 9.63 -19.73 -43.26
C THR A 319 10.91 -19.54 -42.46
N LEU A 320 10.75 -19.25 -41.17
CA LEU A 320 11.85 -19.21 -40.21
C LEU A 320 11.73 -20.43 -39.30
N THR A 321 12.84 -21.07 -39.02
CA THR A 321 12.90 -22.22 -38.11
C THR A 321 13.94 -21.94 -37.03
N ALA A 322 13.50 -21.93 -35.78
CA ALA A 322 14.38 -21.87 -34.64
C ALA A 322 15.18 -23.17 -34.53
N ALA A 323 16.44 -23.06 -34.13
CA ALA A 323 17.27 -24.23 -33.80
C ALA A 323 17.00 -24.74 -32.37
N GLU A 324 16.51 -23.85 -31.50
CA GLU A 324 16.23 -24.11 -30.09
C GLU A 324 14.73 -23.90 -29.78
N GLU A 325 14.25 -24.55 -28.73
CA GLU A 325 12.91 -24.31 -28.20
C GLU A 325 12.86 -22.98 -27.42
N ASP A 326 11.67 -22.47 -27.15
CA ASP A 326 11.45 -21.31 -26.27
C ASP A 326 12.10 -19.98 -26.72
N VAL A 327 12.45 -19.84 -27.99
CA VAL A 327 12.93 -18.59 -28.59
C VAL A 327 11.84 -17.86 -29.37
N THR A 328 11.94 -16.53 -29.39
CA THR A 328 11.11 -15.66 -30.22
C THR A 328 11.87 -15.28 -31.49
N LEU A 329 11.24 -15.47 -32.66
CA LEU A 329 11.86 -15.20 -33.95
C LEU A 329 11.47 -13.83 -34.50
N TYR A 330 12.44 -13.14 -35.09
CA TYR A 330 12.24 -11.87 -35.78
C TYR A 330 12.85 -11.93 -37.19
N TYR A 331 12.27 -11.17 -38.11
CA TYR A 331 12.84 -10.95 -39.44
C TYR A 331 12.98 -9.48 -39.79
N SER A 332 13.83 -9.18 -40.76
CA SER A 332 14.09 -7.83 -41.24
C SER A 332 14.46 -7.84 -42.73
N TYR A 333 14.31 -6.71 -43.43
CA TYR A 333 14.79 -6.52 -44.81
C TYR A 333 16.01 -5.61 -44.92
N ASP A 334 16.29 -4.81 -43.89
CA ASP A 334 17.41 -3.87 -43.83
C ASP A 334 18.49 -4.28 -42.81
N GLY A 335 18.16 -5.23 -41.92
CA GLY A 335 19.02 -5.70 -40.83
C GLY A 335 18.96 -4.82 -39.58
N THR A 336 18.08 -3.81 -39.55
CA THR A 336 17.95 -2.83 -38.46
C THR A 336 16.54 -2.75 -37.89
N GLU A 337 15.52 -2.77 -38.75
CA GLU A 337 14.11 -2.80 -38.32
C GLU A 337 13.61 -4.24 -38.28
N TRP A 338 13.20 -4.69 -37.09
CA TRP A 338 12.83 -6.09 -36.84
C TRP A 338 11.31 -6.25 -36.67
N VAL A 339 10.76 -7.27 -37.30
CA VAL A 339 9.34 -7.62 -37.26
C VAL A 339 9.18 -9.00 -36.64
N LEU A 340 8.23 -9.14 -35.72
CA LEU A 340 7.90 -10.42 -35.08
C LEU A 340 7.44 -11.44 -36.13
N TYR A 341 8.06 -12.62 -36.13
CA TYR A 341 7.65 -13.73 -36.97
C TYR A 341 6.49 -14.49 -36.33
N THR A 342 5.33 -14.47 -36.98
CA THR A 342 4.11 -15.18 -36.52
C THR A 342 3.73 -16.37 -37.41
N GLY A 343 4.47 -16.59 -38.49
CA GLY A 343 4.26 -17.68 -39.43
C GLY A 343 4.76 -17.36 -40.84
N PRO A 344 4.67 -18.32 -41.78
CA PRO A 344 5.18 -18.15 -43.14
C PRO A 344 4.59 -16.94 -43.87
N PHE A 345 5.45 -16.14 -44.53
CA PHE A 345 5.05 -14.88 -45.18
C PHE A 345 5.57 -14.77 -46.62
N ALA A 346 4.90 -13.96 -47.45
CA ALA A 346 5.40 -13.63 -48.78
C ALA A 346 6.41 -12.47 -48.69
N PRO A 347 7.66 -12.63 -49.17
CA PRO A 347 8.66 -11.59 -49.05
C PRO A 347 8.35 -10.40 -49.96
N THR A 348 8.55 -9.18 -49.46
CA THR A 348 8.34 -7.93 -50.23
C THR A 348 9.64 -7.30 -50.70
N ALA A 349 10.77 -7.67 -50.08
CA ALA A 349 12.11 -7.21 -50.43
C ALA A 349 13.13 -8.35 -50.23
N THR A 350 14.37 -8.12 -50.67
CA THR A 350 15.47 -9.07 -50.55
C THR A 350 16.77 -8.31 -50.27
N PRO A 351 17.68 -8.82 -49.41
CA PRO A 351 17.61 -10.09 -48.67
C PRO A 351 16.65 -10.06 -47.49
N VAL A 352 16.31 -11.23 -46.96
CA VAL A 352 15.67 -11.39 -45.64
C VAL A 352 16.74 -11.71 -44.61
N TYR A 353 16.69 -11.00 -43.49
CA TYR A 353 17.46 -11.27 -42.29
C TYR A 353 16.56 -11.91 -41.23
N ALA A 354 17.12 -12.75 -40.38
CA ALA A 354 16.40 -13.34 -39.27
C ALA A 354 17.29 -13.46 -38.03
N LYS A 355 16.71 -13.29 -36.85
CA LYS A 355 17.35 -13.53 -35.55
C LYS A 355 16.38 -14.20 -34.58
N ALA A 356 16.93 -14.92 -33.62
CA ALA A 356 16.21 -15.49 -32.49
C ALA A 356 16.57 -14.70 -31.22
N VAL A 357 15.61 -14.61 -30.30
CA VAL A 357 15.80 -14.02 -28.97
C VAL A 357 15.28 -15.03 -27.95
N ASP A 358 16.11 -15.40 -26.99
CA ASP A 358 15.72 -16.35 -25.94
C ASP A 358 14.87 -15.69 -24.82
N ARG A 359 14.59 -16.45 -23.75
CA ARG A 359 13.82 -15.95 -22.59
C ARG A 359 14.57 -14.91 -21.75
N ALA A 360 15.90 -14.96 -21.73
CA ALA A 360 16.75 -14.02 -21.00
C ALA A 360 16.99 -12.72 -21.79
N GLY A 361 16.63 -12.70 -23.07
CA GLY A 361 16.78 -11.58 -23.97
C GLY A 361 18.08 -11.61 -24.78
N ASN A 362 18.82 -12.72 -24.81
CA ASN A 362 20.01 -12.84 -25.64
C ASN A 362 19.62 -12.99 -27.11
N GLU A 363 20.31 -12.25 -27.98
CA GLU A 363 20.08 -12.31 -29.41
C GLU A 363 21.04 -13.29 -30.09
N SER A 364 20.52 -14.13 -30.98
CA SER A 364 21.34 -14.98 -31.85
C SER A 364 22.19 -14.15 -32.82
N ALA A 365 23.16 -14.81 -33.45
CA ALA A 365 23.72 -14.30 -34.69
C ALA A 365 22.61 -14.13 -35.76
N VAL A 366 22.78 -13.16 -36.66
CA VAL A 366 21.80 -12.86 -37.71
C VAL A 366 22.00 -13.77 -38.92
N SER A 367 20.95 -14.50 -39.27
CA SER A 367 20.86 -15.24 -40.53
C SER A 367 20.47 -14.33 -41.69
N ARG A 368 20.94 -14.65 -42.90
CA ARG A 368 20.66 -13.88 -44.11
C ARG A 368 20.41 -14.80 -45.30
N LEU A 369 19.32 -14.56 -46.03
CA LEU A 369 19.01 -15.27 -47.27
C LEU A 369 18.53 -14.31 -48.36
N ALA A 370 19.11 -14.44 -49.56
CA ALA A 370 18.55 -13.80 -50.76
C ALA A 370 17.32 -14.61 -51.22
N VAL A 371 16.14 -14.04 -51.04
CA VAL A 371 14.87 -14.65 -51.42
C VAL A 371 14.38 -14.11 -52.75
N GLN A 372 13.56 -14.88 -53.45
CA GLN A 372 12.85 -14.43 -54.65
C GLN A 372 11.64 -13.60 -54.24
N VAL A 373 11.53 -12.39 -54.75
CA VAL A 373 10.35 -11.54 -54.57
C VAL A 373 9.51 -11.65 -55.82
N THR A 374 8.27 -12.12 -55.69
CA THR A 374 7.35 -12.17 -56.82
C THR A 374 7.04 -10.74 -57.23
N ALA A 375 7.55 -10.31 -58.38
CA ALA A 375 7.14 -9.05 -58.98
C ALA A 375 5.63 -9.11 -59.19
N SER A 376 4.88 -8.19 -58.57
CA SER A 376 3.53 -7.90 -59.04
C SER A 376 3.68 -7.57 -60.52
N GLN A 377 3.12 -8.41 -61.40
CA GLN A 377 3.08 -8.09 -62.83
C GLN A 377 2.57 -6.64 -62.93
N PRO A 378 3.27 -5.74 -63.65
CA PRO A 378 2.64 -4.48 -64.00
C PRO A 378 1.36 -4.89 -64.71
N VAL A 379 0.21 -4.39 -64.25
CA VAL A 379 -1.04 -4.56 -64.97
C VAL A 379 -0.75 -4.08 -66.39
N GLN A 380 -0.64 -5.03 -67.33
CA GLN A 380 -0.60 -4.69 -68.74
C GLN A 380 -2.00 -4.16 -69.04
N THR A 381 -2.13 -2.83 -69.03
CA THR A 381 -3.22 -2.18 -69.75
C THR A 381 -2.94 -2.41 -71.24
N GLY A 382 -3.37 -3.57 -71.74
CA GLY A 382 -3.40 -3.88 -73.16
C GLY A 382 -4.37 -2.94 -73.87
N ASP A 383 -3.88 -2.30 -74.92
CA ASP A 383 -4.49 -1.20 -75.67
C ASP A 383 -5.89 -1.45 -76.25
N ALA A 384 -6.77 -0.44 -76.06
CA ALA A 384 -7.54 0.33 -77.07
C ALA A 384 -8.96 0.70 -76.56
N ALA A 385 -9.15 1.74 -75.74
CA ALA A 385 -9.39 3.18 -76.04
C ALA A 385 -10.89 3.58 -76.17
N PRO A 386 -11.33 4.83 -75.85
CA PRO A 386 -10.53 6.03 -75.62
C PRO A 386 -10.73 6.73 -74.27
N VAL A 387 -9.75 7.60 -74.01
CA VAL A 387 -9.72 8.74 -73.11
C VAL A 387 -11.04 9.53 -73.12
N ALA A 388 -11.95 9.22 -72.19
CA ALA A 388 -13.15 10.04 -71.95
C ALA A 388 -13.55 10.18 -70.48
N VAL A 389 -12.86 9.51 -69.54
CA VAL A 389 -13.30 9.48 -68.13
C VAL A 389 -12.38 10.27 -67.18
N TYR A 390 -11.15 10.60 -67.58
CA TYR A 390 -10.24 11.36 -66.70
C TYR A 390 -10.31 12.90 -66.84
N THR A 391 -10.96 13.44 -67.87
CA THR A 391 -11.23 14.89 -68.00
C THR A 391 -12.55 15.32 -67.32
N ALA A 392 -13.45 14.40 -66.97
CA ALA A 392 -14.72 14.73 -66.32
C ALA A 392 -14.62 14.92 -64.79
N LEU A 393 -13.66 14.26 -64.13
CA LEU A 393 -13.47 14.39 -62.67
C LEU A 393 -12.56 15.56 -62.27
N LEU A 394 -11.67 16.00 -63.16
CA LEU A 394 -10.77 17.14 -62.91
C LEU A 394 -11.41 18.50 -63.22
N LEU A 395 -12.45 18.58 -64.06
CA LEU A 395 -13.20 19.84 -64.30
C LEU A 395 -14.30 20.12 -63.26
N THR A 396 -14.75 19.13 -62.48
CA THR A 396 -15.78 19.32 -61.43
C THR A 396 -15.19 19.77 -60.09
N ALA A 397 -13.91 19.50 -59.80
CA ALA A 397 -13.24 19.98 -58.60
C ALA A 397 -12.66 21.41 -58.74
N ALA A 398 -12.36 21.88 -59.96
CA ALA A 398 -11.80 23.22 -60.19
C ALA A 398 -12.86 24.34 -60.23
N ALA A 399 -14.14 24.03 -60.43
CA ALA A 399 -15.22 25.02 -60.44
C ALA A 399 -15.79 25.33 -59.03
N ALA A 400 -15.55 24.47 -58.03
CA ALA A 400 -16.04 24.67 -56.66
C ALA A 400 -15.10 25.54 -55.79
N LEU A 401 -13.87 25.80 -56.23
CA LEU A 401 -12.87 26.58 -55.47
C LEU A 401 -12.67 28.03 -55.97
N ALA A 402 -13.38 28.46 -57.02
CA ALA A 402 -13.22 29.79 -57.65
C ALA A 402 -14.49 30.66 -57.67
N ALA A 403 -15.48 30.39 -56.81
CA ALA A 403 -16.67 31.22 -56.64
C ALA A 403 -16.96 31.53 -55.16
N ALA A 404 -15.98 32.11 -54.46
CA ALA A 404 -16.21 32.90 -53.26
C ALA A 404 -16.08 34.39 -53.60
N PRO A 405 -17.18 35.15 -53.74
CA PRO A 405 -17.13 36.59 -53.61
C PRO A 405 -17.53 37.01 -52.19
N VAL A 406 -16.53 37.54 -51.48
CA VAL A 406 -16.57 38.67 -50.56
C VAL A 406 -17.97 39.29 -50.36
N LEU A 407 -18.57 39.09 -49.18
CA LEU A 407 -19.63 39.97 -48.67
C LEU A 407 -19.10 40.77 -47.49
N ARG A 408 -18.67 41.99 -47.82
CA ARG A 408 -18.23 43.05 -46.94
C ARG A 408 -19.47 43.68 -46.27
N ARG A 409 -19.37 43.89 -44.95
CA ARG A 409 -20.29 44.65 -44.10
C ARG A 409 -20.80 45.96 -44.72
N ARG A 410 -22.08 46.29 -44.50
CA ARG A 410 -22.55 47.69 -44.39
C ARG A 410 -23.65 47.83 -43.33
N ARG A 411 -23.43 48.76 -42.39
CA ARG A 411 -24.37 49.21 -41.34
C ARG A 411 -25.56 49.99 -41.94
N VAL A 412 -26.66 50.06 -41.17
CA VAL A 412 -27.28 51.27 -40.57
C VAL A 412 -28.82 51.17 -40.59
N LYS A 413 -29.45 51.08 -39.40
CA LYS A 413 -30.19 52.19 -38.77
C LYS A 413 -30.22 51.99 -37.27
#